data_AF-A0A401QNK5-F1
#
_entry.id   AF-A0A401QNK5-F1
#
_cell.length_a   1.000
_cell.length_b   1.000
_cell.length_c   1.000
_cell.angle_alpha   90.00
_cell.angle_beta   90.00
_cell.angle_gamma   90.00
#
_symmetry.space_group_name_H-M   'P 1'
#
loop_
_entity.id
_entity.type
_entity.pdbx_description
1 polymer ?
#
loop_
_entity_poly.entity_id
_entity_poly.type
_entity_poly.pdbx_seq_one_letter_code
_entity_poly.pdbx_strand_id
1 'polypeptide(L)' 'MRGGEGFIICYSITDRRSFQEAVEFKQLIYRVRHTYDIPVVLVGNKTDLGNLRQ' A
#
# COMPACT_ATOMS: atom_id res chain seq x y z
N MET A 1 2.03 15.01 0.59
CA MET A 1 3.03 13.93 0.68
C MET A 1 4.45 14.38 1.02
N ARG A 2 4.75 15.67 1.28
CA ARG A 2 6.14 16.13 1.52
C ARG A 2 6.61 16.08 2.99
N GLY A 3 5.72 15.83 3.96
CA GLY A 3 6.04 15.87 5.40
C GLY A 3 5.90 14.56 6.20
N GLY A 4 5.41 13.46 5.61
CA GLY A 4 5.32 12.17 6.33
C GLY A 4 6.68 11.48 6.51
N GLU A 5 6.93 10.89 7.66
CA GLU A 5 8.18 10.14 7.91
C GLU A 5 8.04 8.65 7.57
N GLY A 6 6.82 8.19 7.25
CA GLY A 6 6.53 6.84 6.82
C GLY A 6 5.13 6.74 6.20
N PHE A 7 4.82 5.62 5.57
CA PHE A 7 3.55 5.40 4.89
C PHE A 7 2.99 4.01 5.19
N ILE A 8 1.67 3.94 5.33
CA ILE A 8 0.91 2.68 5.36
C ILE A 8 0.07 2.65 4.07
N ILE A 9 0.19 1.55 3.32
CA ILE A 9 -0.60 1.31 2.11
C ILE A 9 -1.54 0.15 2.43
N CYS A 10 -2.84 0.41 2.46
CA CYS A 10 -3.85 -0.62 2.71
C CYS A 10 -4.46 -1.09 1.38
N TYR A 11 -4.59 -2.40 1.20
CA TYR A 11 -5.37 -3.01 0.12
C TYR A 11 -6.45 -3.91 0.71
N SER A 12 -7.49 -4.24 -0.06
CA SER A 12 -8.54 -5.18 0.36
C SER A 12 -8.14 -6.60 -0.06
N ILE A 13 -8.15 -7.57 0.86
CA ILE A 13 -7.82 -8.97 0.49
C ILE A 13 -8.82 -9.59 -0.50
N THR A 14 -10.00 -8.99 -0.62
CA THR A 14 -11.08 -9.41 -1.54
C THR A 14 -11.06 -8.67 -2.88
N ASP A 15 -10.07 -7.81 -3.14
CA ASP A 15 -9.97 -7.06 -4.40
C ASP A 15 -8.53 -7.03 -4.90
N ARG A 16 -8.24 -7.88 -5.90
CA ARG A 16 -6.91 -7.96 -6.53
C ARG A 16 -6.45 -6.64 -7.15
N ARG A 17 -7.35 -5.79 -7.63
CA ARG A 17 -6.98 -4.49 -8.23
C ARG A 17 -6.44 -3.55 -7.18
N SER A 18 -7.02 -3.54 -5.97
CA SER A 18 -6.52 -2.73 -4.87
C SER A 18 -5.08 -3.09 -4.46
N PHE A 19 -4.69 -4.36 -4.61
CA PHE A 19 -3.30 -4.79 -4.43
C PHE A 19 -2.39 -4.26 -5.53
N GLN A 20 -2.84 -4.25 -6.78
CA GLN A 20 -2.08 -3.70 -7.90
C GLN A 20 -1.87 -2.18 -7.75
N GLU A 21 -2.91 -1.45 -7.36
CA GLU A 21 -2.84 -0.01 -7.05
C GLU A 21 -1.87 0.29 -5.89
N ALA A 22 -1.78 -0.60 -4.88
CA ALA A 22 -0.83 -0.45 -3.78
C ALA A 22 0.64 -0.43 -4.28
N VAL A 23 0.95 -1.17 -5.35
CA VAL A 23 2.28 -1.14 -5.99
C VAL A 23 2.54 0.22 -6.62
N GLU A 24 1.55 0.78 -7.30
CA GLU A 24 1.64 2.10 -7.93
C GLU A 24 1.82 3.21 -6.88
N PHE A 25 1.11 3.13 -5.76
CA PHE A 25 1.29 4.06 -4.63
C PHE A 25 2.68 3.99 -4.04
N LYS A 26 3.24 2.79 -3.85
CA LYS A 26 4.63 2.62 -3.38
C LYS A 26 5.63 3.31 -4.32
N GLN A 27 5.47 3.14 -5.64
CA GLN A 27 6.32 3.81 -6.63
C GLN A 27 6.15 5.33 -6.61
N LEU A 28 4.93 5.82 -6.47
CA LEU A 28 4.64 7.25 -6.36
C LEU A 28 5.30 7.87 -5.12
N ILE A 29 5.24 7.20 -3.97
CA ILE A 29 5.89 7.64 -2.73
C ILE A 29 7.39 7.83 -2.96
N TYR A 30 8.09 6.82 -3.50
CA TYR A 30 9.53 6.94 -3.75
C TYR A 30 9.86 8.03 -4.77
N ARG A 31 9.04 8.19 -5.82
CA ARG A 31 9.23 9.24 -6.83
C ARG A 31 9.10 10.63 -6.23
N VAL A 32 8.10 10.88 -5.40
CA VAL A 32 7.86 12.18 -4.74
C VAL A 32 8.92 12.46 -3.67
N ARG A 33 9.48 11.42 -3.08
CA ARG A 33 10.47 11.52 -2.00
C ARG A 33 11.91 11.56 -2.47
N HIS A 34 12.17 11.14 -3.69
CA HIS A 34 13.51 11.03 -4.27
C HIS A 34 14.45 10.12 -3.44
N THR A 35 13.88 9.16 -2.70
CA THR A 35 14.62 8.18 -1.89
C THR A 35 13.79 6.92 -1.70
N TYR A 36 14.47 5.79 -1.50
CA TYR A 36 13.89 4.52 -1.07
C TYR A 36 13.97 4.30 0.45
N ASP A 37 14.71 5.15 1.15
CA ASP A 37 14.95 5.09 2.59
C ASP A 37 13.79 5.72 3.38
N ILE A 38 12.58 5.21 3.14
CA ILE A 38 11.37 5.63 3.85
C ILE A 38 10.61 4.38 4.27
N PRO A 39 10.22 4.25 5.55
CA PRO A 39 9.37 3.19 6.04
C PRO A 39 8.05 3.13 5.27
N VAL A 40 7.77 1.98 4.65
CA VAL A 40 6.49 1.69 4.00
C VAL A 40 5.99 0.34 4.48
N VAL A 41 4.77 0.31 5.02
CA VAL A 41 4.09 -0.92 5.46
C VAL A 41 2.91 -1.18 4.52
N LEU A 42 2.83 -2.40 4.00
CA LEU A 42 1.67 -2.87 3.23
C LEU A 42 0.73 -3.64 4.16
N VAL A 43 -0.56 -3.29 4.15
CA VAL A 43 -1.58 -3.89 5.01
C VAL A 43 -2.69 -4.51 4.17
N GLY A 44 -2.88 -5.82 4.31
CA GLY A 44 -4.05 -6.54 3.78
C GLY A 44 -5.24 -6.35 4.72
N ASN A 45 -6.17 -5.50 4.32
CA ASN A 45 -7.37 -5.15 5.08
C ASN A 45 -8.55 -6.08 4.75
N LYS A 46 -9.58 -6.07 5.61
CA LYS A 46 -10.80 -6.89 5.52
C LYS A 46 -10.58 -8.40 5.72
N THR A 47 -9.72 -8.76 6.66
CA THR A 47 -9.40 -10.16 6.98
C THR A 47 -10.60 -10.97 7.49
N ASP A 48 -11.62 -10.28 8.01
CA ASP A 48 -12.93 -10.86 8.33
C ASP A 48 -13.61 -11.51 7.10
N LEU A 49 -13.30 -11.04 5.89
CA LEU A 49 -13.80 -11.60 4.63
C LEU A 49 -12.86 -12.65 4.02
N GLY A 50 -12.06 -13.35 4.84
CA GLY A 50 -11.03 -14.29 4.37
C GLY A 50 -11.53 -15.37 3.41
N ASN A 51 -12.80 -15.77 3.51
CA ASN A 51 -13.44 -16.75 2.62
C ASN A 51 -13.63 -16.23 1.18
N LEU A 52 -13.60 -14.91 0.98
CA LEU A 52 -13.72 -14.22 -0.31
C LEU A 52 -12.37 -13.73 -0.85
N ARG A 53 -11.26 -14.16 -0.22
CA ARG A 53 -9.92 -13.77 -0.65
C ARG A 53 -9.63 -14.30 -2.05
N GLN A 54 -9.09 -13.43 -2.91
CA GLN A 54 -8.69 -13.72 -4.29
C GLN A 54 -7.19 -13.95 -4.42
#